data_AF-A0A9E5ZCH5-F1
#
_entry.id   AF-A0A9E5ZCH5-F1
#
_cell.length_a   1.000
_cell.length_b   1.000
_cell.length_c   1.000
_cell.angle_alpha   90.00
_cell.angle_beta   90.00
_cell.angle_gamma   90.00
#
_symmetry.space_group_name_H-M   'P 1'
#
loop_
_entity.id
_entity.type
_entity.pdbx_description
1 polymer ?
#
loop_
_entity_poly.entity_id
_entity_poly.type
_entity_poly.pdbx_seq_one_letter_code
_entity_poly.pdbx_strand_id
1 'polypeptide(L)' 'MPDKAGPHFFGAQEVSYEVACALNKVGYKEPTPIQVDCIGPLLAGNDVVGQAHTGTGKTAAFGIPLVERVD' A
#
# COMPACT_ATOMS: atom_id res chain seq x y z
N MET A 1 17.09 -1.56 5.03
CA MET A 1 15.94 -0.86 5.61
C MET A 1 15.84 0.49 4.92
N PRO A 2 14.64 1.03 4.67
CA PRO A 2 14.49 2.36 4.11
C PRO A 2 15.25 3.40 4.95
N ASP A 3 15.80 4.43 4.30
CA ASP A 3 16.24 5.64 5.00
C ASP A 3 15.01 6.28 5.66
N LYS A 4 15.17 6.95 6.81
CA LYS A 4 14.07 7.71 7.43
C LYS A 4 13.92 9.11 6.82
N ALA A 5 14.97 9.61 6.17
CA ALA A 5 14.92 10.89 5.49
C ALA A 5 14.38 10.73 4.06
N GLY A 6 13.40 11.56 3.71
CA GLY A 6 12.83 11.65 2.35
C GLY A 6 11.53 10.86 2.15
N PRO A 7 10.88 11.02 0.99
CA PRO A 7 9.63 10.34 0.69
C PRO A 7 9.86 8.86 0.39
N HIS A 8 8.86 8.03 0.69
CA HIS A 8 8.85 6.60 0.37
C HIS A 8 7.68 6.25 -0.51
N PHE A 9 7.84 5.28 -1.39
CA PHE A 9 6.83 4.93 -2.38
C PHE A 9 6.56 3.44 -2.43
N PHE A 10 5.30 3.11 -2.70
CA PHE A 10 4.87 1.79 -3.11
C PHE A 10 4.15 1.91 -4.46
N GLY A 11 4.87 1.60 -5.54
CA GLY A 11 4.46 1.99 -6.89
C GLY A 11 4.40 3.51 -7.03
N ALA A 12 3.24 4.03 -7.46
CA ALA A 12 3.02 5.47 -7.64
C ALA A 12 2.55 6.20 -6.37
N GLN A 13 2.31 5.49 -5.27
CA GLN A 13 1.74 6.06 -4.05
C GLN A 13 2.83 6.35 -3.04
N GLU A 14 2.86 7.59 -2.52
CA GLU A 14 3.69 7.93 -1.37
C GLU A 14 3.13 7.23 -0.12
N VAL A 15 4.01 6.72 0.73
CA VAL A 15 3.67 6.00 1.97
C VAL A 15 4.56 6.48 3.11
N SER A 16 4.07 6.36 4.34
CA SER A 16 4.82 6.62 5.56
C SER A 16 6.10 5.76 5.67
N TYR A 17 7.06 6.22 6.47
CA TYR A 17 8.28 5.48 6.78
C TYR A 17 7.98 4.12 7.42
N GLU A 18 6.99 4.09 8.32
CA GLU A 18 6.54 2.91 9.04
C GLU A 18 6.01 1.85 8.07
N VAL A 19 5.16 2.26 7.12
CA VAL A 19 4.65 1.36 6.07
C VAL A 19 5.76 0.93 5.12
N ALA A 20 6.65 1.83 4.70
CA ALA A 20 7.81 1.47 3.86
C ALA A 20 8.69 0.40 4.54
N CYS A 21 8.91 0.53 5.85
CA CYS A 21 9.64 -0.46 6.64
C CYS A 21 8.90 -1.80 6.71
N ALA A 22 7.58 -1.78 6.93
CA ALA A 22 6.74 -2.97 6.95
C ALA A 22 6.74 -3.70 5.59
N LEU A 23 6.57 -2.96 4.49
CA LEU A 23 6.63 -3.49 3.13
C LEU A 23 7.98 -4.17 2.86
N ASN A 24 9.10 -3.51 3.20
CA ASN A 24 10.43 -4.09 3.06
C ASN A 24 10.62 -5.35 3.94
N LYS A 25 10.09 -5.35 5.17
CA LYS A 25 10.18 -6.50 6.10
C LYS A 25 9.38 -7.71 5.60
N VAL A 26 8.21 -7.48 5.02
CA VAL A 26 7.36 -8.52 4.42
C VAL A 26 7.89 -8.97 3.06
N GLY A 27 8.78 -8.19 2.43
CA GLY A 27 9.40 -8.49 1.15
C GLY A 27 8.57 -8.05 -0.05
N TYR A 28 7.67 -7.08 0.14
CA TYR A 28 6.93 -6.46 -0.95
C TYR A 28 7.83 -5.48 -1.69
N LYS A 29 8.08 -5.75 -2.96
CA LYS A 29 8.96 -4.94 -3.82
C LYS A 29 8.17 -3.99 -4.71
N GLU A 30 7.14 -4.53 -5.36
CA GLU A 30 6.28 -3.80 -6.29
C GLU A 30 4.82 -4.14 -6.00
N PRO A 31 3.88 -3.20 -6.17
CA PRO A 31 2.47 -3.48 -6.00
C PRO A 31 1.95 -4.43 -7.07
N THR A 32 1.04 -5.31 -6.68
CA THR A 32 0.26 -6.12 -7.63
C THR A 32 -0.79 -5.27 -8.35
N PRO A 33 -1.37 -5.71 -9.48
CA PRO A 33 -2.39 -4.93 -10.19
C PRO A 33 -3.56 -4.49 -9.29
N ILE A 34 -4.09 -5.41 -8.46
CA ILE A 34 -5.19 -5.07 -7.54
C ILE A 34 -4.76 -4.05 -6.47
N GLN A 35 -3.49 -4.01 -6.08
CA GLN A 35 -2.96 -3.00 -5.17
C GLN A 35 -2.83 -1.64 -5.85
N VAL A 36 -2.33 -1.59 -7.09
CA VAL A 36 -2.27 -0.35 -7.89
C VAL A 36 -3.66 0.26 -8.06
N ASP A 37 -4.64 -0.58 -8.42
CA ASP A 37 -6.01 -0.14 -8.70
C ASP A 37 -6.76 0.31 -7.43
N CYS A 38 -6.42 -0.24 -6.27
CA CYS A 38 -7.15 0.04 -5.02
C CYS A 38 -6.48 1.12 -4.15
N ILE A 39 -5.16 1.11 -3.99
CA ILE A 39 -4.48 1.95 -2.97
C ILE A 39 -4.70 3.44 -3.25
N GLY A 40 -4.52 3.90 -4.49
CA GLY A 40 -4.69 5.31 -4.84
C GLY A 40 -6.11 5.84 -4.58
N PRO A 41 -7.16 5.24 -5.16
CA PRO A 41 -8.53 5.65 -4.89
C PRO A 41 -8.92 5.52 -3.42
N LEU A 42 -8.43 4.48 -2.73
CA LEU A 42 -8.63 4.32 -1.30
C LEU A 42 -8.00 5.49 -0.55
N LEU A 43 -6.73 5.84 -0.76
CA LEU A 43 -6.05 6.98 -0.11
C LEU A 43 -6.73 8.33 -0.41
N ALA A 44 -7.32 8.49 -1.59
CA ALA A 44 -8.11 9.66 -1.97
C ALA A 44 -9.48 9.75 -1.26
N GLY A 45 -9.89 8.73 -0.50
CA GLY A 45 -11.12 8.72 0.31
C GLY A 45 -12.34 8.18 -0.42
N ASN A 46 -12.15 7.51 -1.56
CA ASN A 46 -13.25 6.90 -2.29
C ASN A 46 -13.60 5.53 -1.72
N ASP A 47 -14.87 5.15 -1.83
CA ASP A 47 -15.32 3.78 -1.63
C ASP A 47 -14.86 2.90 -2.80
N VAL A 48 -14.25 1.75 -2.50
CA VAL A 48 -13.66 0.84 -3.50
C VAL A 48 -14.15 -0.59 -3.29
N VAL A 49 -14.63 -1.21 -4.37
CA VAL A 49 -14.90 -2.65 -4.43
C VAL A 49 -13.80 -3.32 -5.27
N GLY A 50 -12.93 -4.09 -4.62
CA GLY A 50 -11.83 -4.80 -5.28
C GLY A 50 -12.18 -6.27 -5.56
N GLN A 51 -12.34 -6.64 -6.83
CA GLN A 51 -12.58 -8.03 -7.25
C GLN A 51 -11.30 -8.67 -7.80
N ALA A 52 -10.77 -9.66 -7.08
CA ALA A 52 -9.63 -10.46 -7.54
C ALA A 52 -9.65 -11.85 -6.87
N HIS A 53 -8.93 -12.82 -7.44
CA HIS A 53 -8.77 -14.15 -6.83
C HIS A 53 -7.96 -14.11 -5.53
N THR A 54 -8.01 -15.15 -4.71
CA THR A 54 -7.16 -15.28 -3.51
C THR A 54 -5.67 -15.32 -3.92
N GLY A 55 -4.79 -14.80 -3.07
CA GLY A 55 -3.35 -14.74 -3.35
C GLY A 55 -2.89 -13.56 -4.21
N THR A 56 -3.80 -12.68 -4.65
CA THR A 56 -3.48 -11.51 -5.50
C THR A 56 -3.04 -10.27 -4.71
N GLY A 57 -3.05 -10.32 -3.38
CA GLY A 57 -2.60 -9.20 -2.54
C GLY A 57 -3.70 -8.25 -2.06
N LYS A 58 -4.98 -8.62 -2.18
CA LYS A 58 -6.13 -7.82 -1.69
C LYS A 58 -5.98 -7.35 -0.24
N THR A 59 -5.52 -8.23 0.66
CA THR A 59 -5.36 -7.87 2.09
C THR A 59 -4.48 -6.64 2.28
N ALA A 60 -3.36 -6.54 1.56
CA ALA A 60 -2.50 -5.37 1.62
C ALA A 60 -3.05 -4.18 0.80
N ALA A 61 -3.78 -4.44 -0.28
CA ALA A 61 -4.43 -3.39 -1.08
C ALA A 61 -5.37 -2.52 -0.23
N PHE A 62 -6.06 -3.11 0.75
CA PHE A 62 -6.91 -2.40 1.72
C PHE A 62 -6.18 -2.07 3.04
N GLY A 63 -5.23 -2.90 3.47
CA GLY A 63 -4.50 -2.72 4.71
C GLY A 63 -3.54 -1.52 4.69
N ILE A 64 -2.82 -1.30 3.60
CA ILE A 64 -1.90 -0.16 3.44
C ILE A 64 -2.63 1.17 3.64
N PRO A 65 -3.69 1.50 2.86
CA PRO A 65 -4.40 2.77 3.03
C PRO A 65 -5.15 2.89 4.36
N LEU A 66 -5.46 1.77 5.03
CA LEU A 66 -6.01 1.81 6.38
C LEU A 66 -4.95 2.26 7.38
N VAL A 67 -3.76 1.65 7.37
CA VAL A 67 -2.66 2.02 8.29
C VAL A 67 -2.18 3.45 8.03
N GLU A 68 -2.08 3.89 6.78
CA GLU A 68 -1.71 5.27 6.42
C GLU A 68 -2.68 6.34 6.96
N ARG A 69 -3.86 5.94 7.44
CA ARG A 69 -4.89 6.85 7.98
C ARG A 69 -5.04 6.82 9.49
N VAL A 70 -4.37 5.88 10.15
CA VAL A 70 -4.44 5.77 11.61
C VAL A 70 -3.30 6.58 12.18
N ASP A 71 -3.63 7.56 13.02
CA ASP A 71 -2.68 8.38 13.79
C ASP A 71 -1.94 7.56 14.87
#